data_AF-A0A7K0VCI2-F1
#
_entry.id   AF-A0A7K0VCI2-F1
#
_cell.length_a   1.000
_cell.length_b   1.000
_cell.length_c   1.000
_cell.angle_alpha   90.00
_cell.angle_beta   90.00
_cell.angle_gamma   90.00
#
_symmetry.space_group_name_H-M   'P 1'
#
loop_
_entity.id
_entity.type
_entity.pdbx_description
1 polymer ?
#
loop_
_entity_poly.entity_id
_entity_poly.type
_entity_poly.pdbx_seq_one_letter_code
_entity_poly.pdbx_strand_id
1 'polypeptide(L)' 'MVDSPDGTISDLGEFGLIQRITSGAGAAKAVILGPGDDTAIVAAPDGKVVITTDLMVEGRHFRRDWSTPVD' A
#
# COMPACT_ATOMS: atom_id res chain seq x y z
N MET A 1 -3.26 17.81 -12.05
CA MET A 1 -1.90 17.26 -11.94
C MET A 1 -1.56 16.69 -13.30
N VAL A 2 -0.55 17.24 -13.96
CA VAL A 2 -0.20 16.87 -15.34
C VAL A 2 0.71 15.65 -15.23
N ASP A 3 0.26 14.51 -15.73
CA ASP A 3 1.10 13.31 -15.86
C ASP A 3 2.07 13.55 -17.01
N SER A 4 3.19 14.22 -16.72
CA SER A 4 4.26 14.41 -17.69
C SER A 4 5.06 13.09 -17.79
N PRO A 5 5.39 12.62 -19.01
CA PRO A 5 6.14 11.37 -19.21
C PRO A 5 7.55 11.36 -18.56
N ASP A 6 8.04 12.54 -18.14
CA ASP A 6 9.33 12.73 -17.46
C ASP A 6 9.22 12.92 -15.93
N GLY A 7 8.01 12.81 -15.35
CA GLY A 7 7.80 12.98 -13.90
C GLY A 7 8.35 11.81 -13.07
N THR A 8 8.94 12.11 -11.91
CA THR A 8 9.48 11.09 -11.00
C THR A 8 8.48 10.72 -9.90
N ILE A 9 8.70 9.58 -9.22
CA ILE A 9 7.95 9.22 -8.01
C ILE A 9 8.09 10.30 -6.92
N SER A 10 9.26 10.94 -6.84
CA SER A 10 9.51 12.02 -5.87
C SER A 10 8.62 13.24 -6.11
N ASP A 11 8.29 13.54 -7.36
CA ASP A 11 7.43 14.68 -7.72
C ASP A 11 5.96 14.40 -7.41
N LEU A 12 5.56 13.12 -7.50
CA LEU A 12 4.20 12.67 -7.25
C LEU A 12 3.86 12.63 -5.75
N GLY A 13 4.85 12.29 -4.93
CA GLY A 13 4.65 12.03 -3.51
C GLY A 13 3.82 10.77 -3.24
N GLU A 14 3.70 10.42 -1.96
CA GLU A 14 3.08 9.18 -1.51
C GLU A 14 1.61 9.07 -1.88
N PHE A 15 0.78 10.04 -1.50
CA PHE A 15 -0.66 10.00 -1.78
C PHE A 15 -0.98 10.02 -3.27
N GLY A 16 -0.19 10.75 -4.07
CA GLY A 16 -0.33 10.76 -5.52
C GLY A 16 -0.01 9.38 -6.11
N LEU A 17 1.02 8.70 -5.59
CA LEU A 17 1.38 7.35 -6.01
C LEU A 17 0.30 6.33 -5.63
N ILE A 18 -0.21 6.38 -4.40
CA ILE A 18 -1.31 5.54 -3.94
C ILE A 18 -2.52 5.70 -4.85
N GLN A 19 -2.93 6.95 -5.14
CA GLN A 19 -4.06 7.23 -6.01
C GLN A 19 -3.83 6.68 -7.43
N ARG A 20 -2.62 6.83 -7.99
CA ARG A 20 -2.28 6.32 -9.32
C ARG A 20 -2.33 4.79 -9.38
N ILE A 21 -1.81 4.09 -8.37
CA ILE A 21 -1.83 2.62 -8.32
C ILE A 21 -3.25 2.11 -8.13
N THR A 22 -3.97 2.65 -7.15
CA THR A 22 -5.32 2.19 -6.78
C THR A 22 -6.36 2.50 -7.85
N SER A 23 -6.21 3.60 -8.60
CA SER A 23 -7.09 3.89 -9.76
C SER A 23 -6.91 2.91 -10.93
N GLY A 24 -5.72 2.33 -11.09
CA GLY A 24 -5.44 1.29 -12.11
C GLY A 24 -5.80 -0.12 -11.66
N ALA A 25 -5.96 -0.35 -10.35
CA ALA A 25 -6.40 -1.61 -9.79
C ALA A 25 -7.92 -1.77 -10.03
N GLY A 26 -8.28 -2.46 -11.12
CA GLY A 26 -9.69 -2.71 -11.45
C GLY A 26 -10.48 -3.38 -10.31
N ALA A 27 -11.81 -3.35 -10.40
CA ALA A 27 -12.68 -3.95 -9.39
C ALA A 27 -12.72 -5.48 -9.50
N ALA A 28 -12.00 -6.18 -8.61
CA ALA A 28 -12.18 -7.62 -8.46
C ALA A 28 -13.51 -7.92 -7.74
N LYS A 29 -14.30 -8.88 -8.24
CA LYS A 29 -15.65 -9.20 -7.72
C LYS A 29 -15.70 -9.51 -6.22
N ALA A 30 -14.62 -10.06 -5.67
CA ALA A 30 -14.53 -10.41 -4.26
C ALA A 30 -14.17 -9.21 -3.37
N VAL A 31 -13.72 -8.09 -3.92
CA VAL A 31 -13.34 -6.90 -3.15
C VAL A 31 -14.61 -6.17 -2.73
N ILE A 32 -14.85 -6.11 -1.42
CA ILE A 32 -15.97 -5.38 -0.81
C ILE A 32 -15.59 -3.91 -0.62
N LEU A 33 -14.35 -3.67 -0.17
CA LEU A 33 -13.74 -2.35 -0.06
C LEU A 33 -12.30 -2.47 -0.58
N GLY A 34 -11.96 -1.65 -1.58
CA GLY A 34 -10.62 -1.61 -2.16
C GLY A 34 -9.56 -1.18 -1.15
N PRO A 35 -8.27 -1.33 -1.50
CA PRO A 35 -7.17 -0.84 -0.68
C PRO A 35 -7.29 0.67 -0.47
N GLY A 36 -7.43 1.08 0.79
CA GLY A 36 -7.29 2.45 1.26
C GLY A 36 -5.89 2.69 1.83
N ASP A 37 -5.78 3.64 2.76
CA ASP A 37 -4.55 3.91 3.50
C ASP A 37 -4.21 2.73 4.44
N ASP A 38 -5.18 2.28 5.23
CA ASP A 38 -4.93 1.30 6.30
C ASP A 38 -5.18 -0.17 5.92
N THR A 39 -6.17 -0.45 5.07
CA THR A 39 -6.61 -1.83 4.78
C THR A 39 -7.55 -1.94 3.57
N ALA A 40 -7.72 -3.16 3.07
CA ALA A 40 -8.81 -3.59 2.18
C ALA A 40 -9.75 -4.58 2.88
N ILE A 41 -10.95 -4.80 2.32
CA ILE A 41 -11.89 -5.84 2.75
C ILE A 41 -12.27 -6.73 1.55
N VAL A 42 -12.10 -8.03 1.70
CA VAL A 42 -12.40 -9.04 0.68
C VAL A 42 -13.42 -10.05 1.22
N ALA A 43 -14.38 -10.45 0.37
CA ALA A 43 -15.34 -11.49 0.66
C ALA A 43 -14.64 -12.86 0.78
N ALA A 44 -15.03 -13.64 1.79
CA ALA A 44 -14.65 -15.03 1.97
C ALA A 44 -15.93 -15.91 2.02
N PRO A 45 -15.84 -17.22 1.73
CA PRO A 45 -17.01 -18.10 1.70
C PRO A 45 -17.85 -18.08 3.00
N ASP A 46 -17.21 -17.87 4.14
CA ASP A 46 -17.80 -17.87 5.48
C ASP A 46 -17.80 -16.48 6.15
N GLY A 47 -17.37 -15.42 5.46
CA GLY A 47 -17.28 -14.10 6.06
C GLY A 47 -16.53 -13.05 5.24
N LYS A 48 -15.70 -12.28 5.93
CA LYS A 48 -14.91 -11.19 5.36
C LYS A 48 -13.50 -11.25 5.92
N VAL A 49 -12.52 -10.96 5.07
CA VAL A 49 -11.12 -10.83 5.46
C VAL A 49 -10.72 -9.37 5.33
N VAL A 50 -10.12 -8.84 6.39
CA VAL A 50 -9.46 -7.53 6.42
C VAL A 50 -7.99 -7.77 6.12
N ILE A 51 -7.45 -7.12 5.09
CA ILE A 51 -6.08 -7.35 4.61
C ILE A 51 -5.34 -6.03 4.58
N THR A 52 -4.20 -6.00 5.25
CA THR A 52 -3.21 -4.93 5.18
C THR A 52 -1.83 -5.50 4.93
N THR A 53 -0.90 -4.65 4.53
CA THR A 53 0.51 -5.00 4.38
C THR A 53 1.36 -3.78 4.73
N ASP A 54 2.42 -4.02 5.47
CA ASP A 54 3.43 -3.03 5.81
C ASP A 54 4.82 -3.53 5.42
N LEU A 55 5.77 -2.62 5.32
CA LEU A 55 7.17 -2.95 5.10
C LEU A 55 8.05 -2.18 6.09
N MET A 56 9.19 -2.78 6.43
CA MET A 56 10.23 -2.14 7.21
C MET A 56 11.52 -2.04 6.39
N VAL A 57 12.23 -0.93 6.55
CA VAL A 57 13.45 -0.58 5.81
C VAL A 57 14.53 -0.21 6.82
N GLU A 58 15.68 -0.86 6.71
CA GLU A 58 16.84 -0.58 7.54
C GLU A 58 17.30 0.89 7.35
N GLY A 59 17.63 1.57 8.44
CA GLY A 59 17.98 2.99 8.46
C GLY A 59 16.80 3.96 8.42
N ARG A 60 15.55 3.46 8.30
CA ARG A 60 14.31 4.25 8.39
C ARG A 60 13.42 3.78 9.53
N HIS A 61 13.10 2.49 9.51
CA HIS A 61 12.16 1.85 10.45
C HIS A 61 12.89 1.08 11.57
N PHE A 62 14.07 0.51 11.27
CA PHE A 62 14.91 -0.18 12.24
C PHE A 62 16.41 -0.02 11.91
N ARG A 63 17.30 -0.41 12.82
CA ARG A 63 18.74 -0.61 12.54
C ARG A 63 19.22 -1.88 13.23
N ARG A 64 20.22 -2.55 12.69
CA ARG A 64 20.72 -3.83 13.24
C ARG A 64 21.63 -3.69 14.46
N ASP A 65 22.09 -2.48 14.76
CA ASP A 65 22.96 -2.20 15.91
C ASP A 65 22.19 -1.96 17.23
N TRP A 66 20.86 -1.85 17.16
CA TRP A 66 19.98 -1.66 18.33
C TRP A 66 18.65 -2.45 18.30
N SER A 67 18.36 -3.19 17.23
CA SER A 67 17.19 -4.06 17.08
C SER A 67 17.64 -5.36 16.43
N THR A 68 17.39 -6.46 17.13
CA THR A 68 17.62 -7.82 16.65
C THR A 68 16.41 -8.29 15.84
N PRO A 69 16.50 -9.41 15.09
CA PRO A 69 15.37 -9.91 14.31
C PRO A 69 14.11 -10.28 15.11
N VAL A 70 14.21 -10.42 16.43
CA VAL A 70 13.09 -10.78 17.32
C VAL A 70 12.56 -9.58 18.13
N ASP A 71 13.20 -8.42 18.01
CA ASP A 71 12.74 -7.15 18.59
C ASP A 71 11.81 -6.43 17.60
#